data_AF-A0A965QJ48-F1
#
_entry.id   AF-A0A965QJ48-F1
#
_cell.length_a   1.000
_cell.length_b   1.000
_cell.length_c   1.000
_cell.angle_alpha   90.00
_cell.angle_beta   90.00
_cell.angle_gamma   90.00
#
_symmetry.space_group_name_H-M   'P 1'
#
loop_
_entity.id
_entity.type
_entity.pdbx_description
1 polymer ?
#
loop_
_entity_poly.entity_id
_entity_poly.type
_entity_poly.pdbx_seq_one_letter_code
_entity_poly.pdbx_strand_id
1 'polypeptide(L)'
;MNKRLLLSSLSVAFWSLACVTPARSESSFFAGRYKINCTNSPDGCACTTSPESAEPAATVFHAQPVEGIINRDATLDKPAPVELKVNGKNCFYPSQKLRPIYWDSDLCPGPDTAASIPFRPMSELLASGSSENERIALGSLFPTFYNIADESFHPGPKVVPLYEAVSGKLIARVSKSFHEDLDMEGTGRLVDGRVLNVANYVNGIWDYKILPSDAFGVGILGHNLHPYRSVAVDFEHLCKQGGFSFCDQPVSEIKKRLIGSLLYMPRLRGIPLGNGKVHDGYVCAQDVGGAIELDRVDIFVGPIGGGNPYLKECRQSNPLIDGGVQCLVPTDWRTYEANGFDDAGKPKFKRTKEFEYRVYGAKKALETYIVKNSFCKP
;
A
#
# COMPACT_ATOMS: atom_id res chain seq x y z
N MET A 1 -32.16 67.59 -41.17
CA MET A 1 -31.11 67.05 -42.07
C MET A 1 -30.95 65.57 -41.80
N ASN A 2 -31.00 64.77 -42.86
CA ASN A 2 -30.87 63.32 -42.90
C ASN A 2 -29.63 62.78 -42.20
N LYS A 3 -29.76 61.63 -41.51
CA LYS A 3 -29.18 60.35 -41.98
C LYS A 3 -29.58 59.20 -41.05
N ARG A 4 -30.39 58.28 -41.59
CA ARG A 4 -30.56 56.89 -41.14
C ARG A 4 -29.20 56.17 -41.23
N LEU A 5 -28.83 55.39 -40.23
CA LEU A 5 -27.80 54.36 -40.34
C LEU A 5 -28.45 53.00 -40.09
N LEU A 6 -28.36 52.16 -41.11
CA LEU A 6 -28.81 50.78 -41.17
C LEU A 6 -27.94 49.90 -40.27
N LEU A 7 -28.58 49.12 -39.39
CA LEU A 7 -27.97 47.96 -38.75
C LEU A 7 -28.14 46.76 -39.68
N SER A 8 -27.06 46.35 -40.34
CA SER A 8 -26.98 45.10 -41.08
C SER A 8 -26.71 43.95 -40.10
N SER A 9 -27.66 43.03 -40.02
CA SER A 9 -27.53 41.72 -39.37
C SER A 9 -26.51 40.85 -40.10
N LEU A 10 -25.38 40.54 -39.46
CA LEU A 10 -24.52 39.43 -39.85
C LEU A 10 -25.03 38.15 -39.18
N SER A 11 -25.68 37.30 -39.96
CA SER A 11 -25.93 35.91 -39.61
C SER A 11 -24.61 35.13 -39.72
N VAL A 12 -23.98 34.83 -38.59
CA VAL A 12 -22.90 33.85 -38.53
C VAL A 12 -23.54 32.47 -38.43
N ALA A 13 -23.48 31.73 -39.53
CA ALA A 13 -23.83 30.31 -39.56
C ALA A 13 -22.78 29.52 -38.75
N PHE A 14 -23.12 29.15 -37.52
CA PHE A 14 -22.36 28.14 -36.78
C PHE A 14 -22.67 26.77 -37.39
N TRP A 15 -21.72 26.24 -38.16
CA TRP A 15 -21.64 24.82 -38.42
C TRP A 15 -21.25 24.13 -37.11
N SER A 16 -22.24 23.57 -36.40
CA SER A 16 -21.97 22.59 -35.36
C SER A 16 -21.42 21.32 -36.01
N LEU A 17 -20.09 21.20 -36.10
CA LEU A 17 -19.46 19.89 -36.14
C LEU A 17 -19.76 19.21 -34.81
N ALA A 18 -20.83 18.41 -34.78
CA ALA A 18 -20.98 17.40 -33.76
C ALA A 18 -19.78 16.45 -33.89
N CYS A 19 -18.83 16.56 -32.95
CA CYS A 19 -17.93 15.46 -32.66
C CYS A 19 -18.80 14.30 -32.18
N VAL A 20 -19.20 13.44 -33.11
CA VAL A 20 -19.60 12.07 -32.80
C VAL A 20 -18.36 11.40 -32.25
N THR A 21 -18.19 11.46 -30.93
CA THR A 21 -17.26 10.59 -30.23
C THR A 21 -17.69 9.16 -30.54
N PRO A 22 -16.84 8.31 -31.15
CA PRO A 22 -17.20 6.90 -31.30
C PRO A 22 -17.45 6.37 -29.89
N ALA A 23 -18.63 5.77 -29.68
CA ALA A 23 -18.91 5.04 -28.46
C ALA A 23 -17.79 4.02 -28.28
N ARG A 24 -16.92 4.28 -27.30
CA ARG A 24 -15.84 3.38 -26.95
C ARG A 24 -16.55 2.16 -26.35
N SER A 25 -16.68 1.11 -27.15
CA SER A 25 -16.98 -0.23 -26.67
C SER A 25 -15.86 -0.60 -25.70
N GLU A 26 -16.02 -0.29 -24.42
CA GLU A 26 -15.17 -0.79 -23.36
C GLU A 26 -15.29 -2.30 -23.36
N SER A 27 -14.31 -2.99 -23.94
CA SER A 27 -14.21 -4.43 -23.74
C SER A 27 -13.97 -4.66 -22.26
N SER A 28 -14.92 -5.32 -21.58
CA SER A 28 -14.86 -5.65 -20.15
C SER A 28 -13.74 -6.63 -19.77
N PHE A 29 -12.95 -7.06 -20.75
CA PHE A 29 -11.80 -7.93 -20.59
C PHE A 29 -10.51 -7.13 -20.59
N PHE A 30 -9.80 -7.18 -19.47
CA PHE A 30 -8.43 -6.69 -19.40
C PHE A 30 -7.49 -7.89 -19.53
N ALA A 31 -6.51 -7.80 -20.43
CA ALA A 31 -5.38 -8.72 -20.49
C ALA A 31 -4.21 -8.08 -19.73
N GLY A 32 -3.64 -8.76 -18.74
CA GLY A 32 -2.61 -8.14 -17.90
C GLY A 32 -2.17 -8.97 -16.72
N ARG A 33 -1.37 -8.34 -15.84
CA ARG A 33 -0.97 -8.88 -14.54
C ARG A 33 -1.87 -8.34 -13.44
N TYR A 34 -2.41 -9.22 -12.62
CA TYR A 34 -3.32 -8.89 -11.52
C TYR A 34 -2.77 -9.43 -10.22
N LYS A 35 -3.06 -8.74 -9.12
CA LYS A 35 -3.14 -9.39 -7.81
C LYS A 35 -4.55 -9.96 -7.69
N ILE A 36 -4.68 -11.16 -7.13
CA ILE A 36 -6.00 -11.78 -6.92
C ILE A 36 -6.27 -11.99 -5.44
N ASN A 37 -7.52 -11.76 -5.06
CA ASN A 37 -8.07 -12.08 -3.76
C ASN A 37 -9.10 -13.22 -3.94
N CYS A 38 -8.96 -14.26 -3.14
CA CYS A 38 -9.77 -15.48 -3.19
C CYS A 38 -10.96 -15.36 -2.23
N THR A 39 -12.16 -15.13 -2.74
CA THR A 39 -13.30 -14.80 -1.86
C THR A 39 -13.77 -15.95 -0.99
N ASN A 40 -13.42 -17.19 -1.34
CA ASN A 40 -13.94 -18.40 -0.70
C ASN A 40 -12.85 -19.22 0.00
N SER A 41 -11.63 -18.70 0.07
CA SER A 41 -10.52 -19.41 0.70
C SER A 41 -9.58 -18.40 1.34
N PRO A 42 -9.36 -18.47 2.66
CA PRO A 42 -8.50 -17.51 3.33
C PRO A 42 -7.01 -17.83 3.12
N ASP A 43 -6.65 -19.03 2.65
CA ASP A 43 -5.27 -19.46 2.38
C ASP A 43 -4.86 -19.32 0.90
N GLY A 44 -5.76 -18.85 0.04
CA GLY A 44 -5.53 -18.70 -1.40
C GLY A 44 -6.38 -19.63 -2.28
N CYS A 45 -6.21 -19.49 -3.59
CA CYS A 45 -7.02 -20.09 -4.64
C CYS A 45 -6.34 -21.35 -5.19
N ALA A 46 -6.79 -22.54 -4.79
CA ALA A 46 -6.40 -23.77 -5.49
C ALA A 46 -7.00 -23.75 -6.91
N CYS A 47 -6.14 -23.68 -7.92
CA CYS A 47 -6.51 -23.63 -9.33
C CYS A 47 -6.15 -24.95 -10.03
N THR A 48 -6.81 -25.25 -11.15
CA THR A 48 -6.81 -26.57 -11.79
C THR A 48 -6.04 -26.55 -13.12
N THR A 49 -5.62 -27.73 -13.61
CA THR A 49 -4.85 -27.84 -14.87
C THR A 49 -5.70 -27.59 -16.12
N SER A 50 -7.01 -27.77 -16.00
CA SER A 50 -8.00 -27.49 -17.03
C SER A 50 -9.31 -27.01 -16.37
N PRO A 51 -10.21 -26.34 -17.12
CA PRO A 51 -11.52 -25.91 -16.62
C PRO A 51 -12.38 -27.01 -16.00
N GLU A 52 -12.17 -28.26 -16.43
CA GLU A 52 -12.97 -29.44 -16.05
C GLU A 52 -12.27 -30.33 -15.02
N SER A 53 -10.96 -30.11 -14.79
CA SER A 53 -10.18 -30.93 -13.86
C SER A 53 -10.53 -30.61 -12.41
N ALA A 54 -10.68 -31.65 -11.59
CA ALA A 54 -10.77 -31.53 -10.13
C ALA A 54 -9.38 -31.54 -9.46
N GLU A 55 -8.32 -31.84 -10.20
CA GLU A 55 -6.97 -31.92 -9.65
C GLU A 55 -6.36 -30.52 -9.49
N PRO A 56 -5.91 -30.14 -8.28
CA PRO A 56 -5.24 -28.87 -8.05
C PRO A 56 -3.88 -28.87 -8.75
N ALA A 57 -3.68 -27.90 -9.66
CA ALA A 57 -2.43 -27.66 -10.37
C ALA A 57 -1.47 -26.79 -9.57
N ALA A 58 -2.00 -25.78 -8.89
CA ALA A 58 -1.27 -24.85 -8.05
C ALA A 58 -2.21 -24.17 -7.05
N THR A 59 -1.62 -23.59 -6.01
CA THR A 59 -2.33 -22.65 -5.13
C THR A 59 -1.85 -21.25 -5.47
N VAL A 60 -2.79 -20.36 -5.75
CA VAL A 60 -2.50 -18.93 -5.93
C VAL A 60 -2.84 -18.20 -4.64
N PHE A 61 -1.82 -17.67 -3.97
CA PHE A 61 -2.01 -16.97 -2.72
C PHE A 61 -2.68 -15.60 -2.92
N HIS A 62 -3.31 -15.10 -1.86
CA HIS A 62 -3.85 -13.74 -1.86
C HIS A 62 -2.77 -12.73 -2.20
N ALA A 63 -3.13 -11.75 -3.01
CA ALA A 63 -2.21 -10.74 -3.54
C ALA A 63 -1.03 -11.30 -4.36
N GLN A 64 -1.04 -12.61 -4.69
CA GLN A 64 -0.07 -13.18 -5.59
C GLN A 64 -0.31 -12.63 -7.01
N PRO A 65 0.75 -12.22 -7.71
CA PRO A 65 0.66 -11.80 -9.09
C PRO A 65 0.33 -13.00 -10.00
N VAL A 66 -0.65 -12.80 -10.87
CA VAL A 66 -1.02 -13.72 -11.95
C VAL A 66 -1.14 -12.96 -13.26
N GLU A 67 -0.80 -13.58 -14.38
CA GLU A 67 -1.14 -13.02 -15.70
C GLU A 67 -2.46 -13.65 -16.17
N GLY A 68 -3.36 -12.90 -16.77
CA GLY A 68 -4.60 -13.51 -17.24
C GLY A 68 -5.46 -12.56 -18.04
N ILE A 69 -6.61 -13.06 -18.48
CA ILE A 69 -7.69 -12.24 -18.98
C ILE A 69 -8.83 -12.36 -17.97
N ILE A 70 -8.99 -11.34 -17.13
CA ILE A 70 -10.03 -11.32 -16.11
C ILE A 70 -11.05 -10.26 -16.52
N ASN A 71 -12.33 -10.65 -16.50
CA ASN A 71 -13.43 -9.74 -16.79
C ASN A 71 -13.69 -8.85 -15.57
N ARG A 72 -13.63 -7.53 -15.75
CA ARG A 72 -13.89 -6.51 -14.71
C ARG A 72 -15.31 -6.61 -14.18
N ASP A 73 -16.22 -6.91 -15.08
CA ASP A 73 -17.65 -7.08 -14.86
C ASP A 73 -18.02 -8.54 -15.09
N ALA A 74 -17.25 -9.49 -14.55
CA ALA A 74 -17.74 -10.85 -14.38
C ALA A 74 -18.96 -10.82 -13.44
N THR A 75 -20.09 -10.36 -13.97
CA THR A 75 -21.41 -10.52 -13.41
C THR A 75 -21.55 -11.99 -13.09
N LEU A 76 -22.07 -12.27 -11.89
CA LEU A 76 -22.33 -13.59 -11.30
C LEU A 76 -23.06 -14.59 -12.23
N ASP A 77 -23.53 -14.14 -13.40
CA ASP A 77 -24.45 -14.87 -14.28
C ASP A 77 -23.77 -15.92 -15.18
N LYS A 78 -22.44 -15.92 -15.36
CA LYS A 78 -21.74 -16.99 -16.12
C LYS A 78 -20.43 -17.43 -15.45
N PRO A 79 -20.43 -18.55 -14.70
CA PRO A 79 -19.27 -19.06 -13.98
C PRO A 79 -18.30 -19.79 -14.93
N ALA A 80 -17.67 -19.06 -15.85
CA ALA A 80 -16.56 -19.60 -16.63
C ALA A 80 -15.27 -19.55 -15.80
N PRO A 81 -14.46 -20.63 -15.75
CA PRO A 81 -13.12 -20.54 -15.20
C PRO A 81 -12.28 -19.52 -15.97
N VAL A 82 -11.55 -18.67 -15.25
CA VAL A 82 -10.56 -17.79 -15.84
C VAL A 82 -9.23 -18.51 -15.93
N GLU A 83 -8.56 -18.36 -17.06
CA GLU A 83 -7.19 -18.82 -17.23
C GLU A 83 -6.23 -17.80 -16.62
N LEU A 84 -5.45 -18.27 -15.66
CA LEU A 84 -4.39 -17.54 -14.97
C LEU A 84 -3.05 -18.21 -15.27
N LYS A 85 -2.04 -17.43 -15.59
CA LYS A 85 -0.64 -17.87 -15.62
C LYS A 85 -0.01 -17.60 -14.27
N VAL A 86 0.37 -18.69 -13.62
CA VAL A 86 1.02 -18.72 -12.31
C VAL A 86 2.40 -19.32 -12.52
N ASN A 87 3.46 -18.53 -12.37
CA ASN A 87 4.84 -18.96 -12.61
C ASN A 87 5.06 -19.58 -14.01
N GLY A 88 4.41 -19.01 -15.03
CA GLY A 88 4.49 -19.50 -16.42
C GLY A 88 3.67 -20.76 -16.71
N LYS A 89 2.98 -21.32 -15.72
CA LYS A 89 2.04 -22.44 -15.91
C LYS A 89 0.61 -21.92 -15.97
N ASN A 90 -0.18 -22.44 -16.90
CA ASN A 90 -1.60 -22.14 -16.97
C ASN A 90 -2.33 -22.83 -15.82
N CYS A 91 -3.28 -22.11 -15.25
CA CYS A 91 -4.09 -22.55 -14.13
C CYS A 91 -5.50 -21.97 -14.28
N PHE A 92 -6.52 -22.78 -14.07
CA PHE A 92 -7.90 -22.36 -14.23
C PHE A 92 -8.57 -22.22 -12.87
N TYR A 93 -9.34 -21.16 -12.68
CA TYR A 93 -10.04 -20.95 -11.41
C TYR A 93 -11.41 -20.33 -11.64
N PRO A 94 -12.45 -20.71 -10.87
CA PRO A 94 -13.79 -20.14 -11.01
C PRO A 94 -13.78 -18.62 -10.84
N SER A 95 -14.09 -17.87 -11.92
CA SER A 95 -14.09 -16.41 -11.92
C SER A 95 -14.91 -15.78 -10.79
N GLN A 96 -16.08 -16.36 -10.49
CA GLN A 96 -16.96 -15.95 -9.39
C GLN A 96 -16.33 -16.02 -7.99
N LYS A 97 -15.22 -16.75 -7.82
CA LYS A 97 -14.47 -16.89 -6.57
C LYS A 97 -13.19 -16.06 -6.56
N LEU A 98 -12.97 -15.28 -7.62
CA LEU A 98 -11.81 -14.40 -7.78
C LEU A 98 -12.24 -12.96 -7.76
N ARG A 99 -11.59 -12.18 -6.90
CA ARG A 99 -11.57 -10.74 -6.96
C ARG A 99 -10.17 -10.30 -7.39
N PRO A 100 -9.95 -10.05 -8.69
CA PRO A 100 -8.85 -9.21 -9.11
C PRO A 100 -8.84 -7.92 -8.29
N ILE A 101 -7.69 -7.65 -7.68
CA ILE A 101 -7.39 -6.39 -7.02
C ILE A 101 -6.98 -5.43 -8.13
N TYR A 102 -7.94 -4.66 -8.60
CA TYR A 102 -7.74 -3.68 -9.66
C TYR A 102 -7.19 -2.40 -9.06
N TRP A 103 -5.94 -2.10 -9.37
CA TRP A 103 -5.36 -0.77 -9.14
C TRP A 103 -5.58 0.03 -10.42
N ASP A 104 -6.51 0.99 -10.40
CA ASP A 104 -6.87 1.78 -11.58
C ASP A 104 -5.69 2.64 -12.05
N SER A 105 -5.58 2.80 -13.37
CA SER A 105 -4.31 2.82 -14.11
C SER A 105 -3.80 4.20 -14.53
N ASP A 106 -4.49 5.28 -14.22
CA ASP A 106 -4.41 6.43 -15.12
C ASP A 106 -3.58 7.62 -14.62
N LEU A 107 -3.12 7.62 -13.37
CA LEU A 107 -2.46 8.79 -12.82
C LEU A 107 -1.10 8.46 -12.22
N CYS A 108 -0.07 8.98 -12.90
CA CYS A 108 1.25 9.12 -12.33
C CYS A 108 1.24 10.38 -11.44
N PRO A 109 1.81 10.34 -10.24
CA PRO A 109 2.13 11.57 -9.55
C PRO A 109 3.01 12.42 -10.46
N GLY A 110 2.69 13.72 -10.56
CA GLY A 110 3.53 14.65 -11.31
C GLY A 110 4.92 14.75 -10.66
N PRO A 111 5.97 15.15 -11.40
CA PRO A 111 7.29 15.38 -10.82
C PRO A 111 7.26 16.38 -9.65
N ASP A 112 6.36 17.37 -9.71
CA ASP A 112 6.14 18.34 -8.63
C ASP A 112 5.65 17.68 -7.33
N THR A 113 4.91 16.57 -7.44
CA THR A 113 4.44 15.81 -6.28
C THR A 113 5.62 15.27 -5.48
N ALA A 114 6.67 14.74 -6.12
CA ALA A 114 7.87 14.23 -5.43
C ALA A 114 8.66 15.33 -4.72
N ALA A 115 8.81 16.48 -5.38
CA ALA A 115 9.45 17.65 -4.79
C ALA A 115 8.66 18.24 -3.61
N SER A 116 7.34 18.08 -3.61
CA SER A 116 6.46 18.59 -2.56
C SER A 116 6.39 17.72 -1.29
N ILE A 117 6.89 16.48 -1.32
CA ILE A 117 6.86 15.62 -0.13
C ILE A 117 7.80 16.19 0.94
N PRO A 118 7.29 16.56 2.13
CA PRO A 118 8.13 17.07 3.20
C PRO A 118 9.00 15.94 3.76
N PHE A 119 10.29 16.23 3.95
CA PHE A 119 11.20 15.36 4.67
C PHE A 119 11.66 16.07 5.94
N ARG A 120 11.13 15.64 7.10
CA ARG A 120 11.44 16.26 8.38
C ARG A 120 12.84 15.85 8.86
N PRO A 121 13.68 16.78 9.35
CA PRO A 121 14.95 16.44 9.96
C PRO A 121 14.72 15.67 11.27
N MET A 122 15.63 14.75 11.59
CA MET A 122 15.48 13.90 12.77
C MET A 122 15.39 14.70 14.08
N SER A 123 16.07 15.84 14.17
CA SER A 123 16.00 16.78 15.31
C SER A 123 14.58 17.27 15.63
N GLU A 124 13.67 17.34 14.63
CA GLU A 124 12.27 17.69 14.86
C GLU A 124 11.45 16.52 15.40
N LEU A 125 11.85 15.30 15.02
CA LEU A 125 11.12 14.06 15.31
C LEU A 125 11.55 13.41 16.63
N LEU A 126 12.77 13.62 17.11
CA LEU A 126 13.26 12.99 18.34
C LEU A 126 12.62 13.56 19.61
N ALA A 127 12.22 12.67 20.51
CA ALA A 127 11.83 13.00 21.87
C ALA A 127 13.04 13.52 22.67
N SER A 128 12.78 14.42 23.62
CA SER A 128 13.79 14.99 24.51
C SER A 128 14.57 13.90 25.26
N GLY A 129 15.90 14.05 25.33
CA GLY A 129 16.78 13.10 26.02
C GLY A 129 17.25 11.92 25.17
N SER A 130 16.87 11.85 23.90
CA SER A 130 17.43 10.86 22.95
C SER A 130 18.94 11.09 22.77
N SER A 131 19.74 10.03 22.87
CA SER A 131 21.19 10.07 22.65
C SER A 131 21.59 9.04 21.58
N GLU A 132 22.25 9.49 20.50
CA GLU A 132 22.64 8.63 19.37
C GLU A 132 23.88 7.74 19.63
N ASN A 133 24.32 7.62 20.89
CA ASN A 133 25.67 7.15 21.20
C ASN A 133 25.81 5.63 21.19
N GLU A 134 24.72 4.86 21.33
CA GLU A 134 24.78 3.41 21.37
C GLU A 134 23.72 2.77 20.45
N ARG A 135 24.16 1.77 19.68
CA ARG A 135 23.34 1.05 18.70
C ARG A 135 23.41 -0.44 18.95
N ILE A 136 22.26 -1.11 18.98
CA ILE A 136 22.17 -2.58 19.01
C ILE A 136 21.87 -3.05 17.59
N ALA A 137 22.68 -3.96 17.08
CA ALA A 137 22.41 -4.59 15.79
C ALA A 137 21.18 -5.50 15.89
N LEU A 138 20.22 -5.30 14.99
CA LEU A 138 19.02 -6.13 14.86
C LEU A 138 19.15 -7.18 13.75
N GLY A 139 20.25 -7.13 13.00
CA GLY A 139 20.46 -7.94 11.81
C GLY A 139 19.88 -7.29 10.56
N SER A 140 19.38 -8.14 9.65
CA SER A 140 18.85 -7.72 8.36
C SER A 140 17.34 -7.63 8.41
N LEU A 141 16.79 -6.46 8.10
CA LEU A 141 15.37 -6.27 7.82
C LEU A 141 15.14 -6.12 6.32
N PHE A 142 14.00 -6.54 5.83
CA PHE A 142 13.72 -6.60 4.41
C PHE A 142 12.58 -5.62 4.06
N PRO A 143 12.90 -4.58 3.27
CA PRO A 143 11.98 -3.46 3.08
C PRO A 143 10.89 -3.81 2.07
N THR A 144 9.65 -3.51 2.45
CA THR A 144 8.60 -3.12 1.51
C THR A 144 8.34 -1.61 1.62
N PHE A 145 7.48 -1.09 0.76
CA PHE A 145 7.07 0.31 0.84
C PHE A 145 5.55 0.40 0.81
N TYR A 146 5.00 1.28 1.62
CA TYR A 146 3.57 1.57 1.67
C TYR A 146 3.30 3.07 1.56
N ASN A 147 2.10 3.42 1.11
CA ASN A 147 1.69 4.78 0.81
C ASN A 147 0.33 5.08 1.40
N ILE A 148 -0.16 6.30 1.18
CA ILE A 148 -1.58 6.59 1.38
C ILE A 148 -2.34 6.32 0.09
N ALA A 149 -3.61 5.95 0.19
CA ALA A 149 -4.52 5.96 -0.95
C ALA A 149 -4.78 7.42 -1.38
N ASP A 150 -4.85 7.70 -2.67
CA ASP A 150 -5.16 9.05 -3.17
C ASP A 150 -6.37 8.96 -4.09
N GLU A 151 -7.49 9.56 -3.69
CA GLU A 151 -8.77 9.44 -4.40
C GLU A 151 -8.68 9.93 -5.85
N SER A 152 -7.76 10.84 -6.15
CA SER A 152 -7.56 11.28 -7.53
C SER A 152 -7.20 10.13 -8.45
N PHE A 153 -6.48 9.11 -7.96
CA PHE A 153 -6.07 7.91 -8.69
C PHE A 153 -7.19 6.89 -8.91
N HIS A 154 -8.39 7.14 -8.36
CA HIS A 154 -9.51 6.21 -8.40
C HIS A 154 -10.74 6.86 -9.04
N PRO A 155 -10.72 7.07 -10.36
CA PRO A 155 -11.89 7.55 -11.08
C PRO A 155 -13.05 6.55 -10.95
N GLY A 156 -14.26 7.04 -11.20
CA GLY A 156 -15.45 6.20 -11.24
C GLY A 156 -16.57 6.65 -10.29
N PRO A 157 -17.71 5.92 -10.30
CA PRO A 157 -18.91 6.31 -9.57
C PRO A 157 -18.67 6.40 -8.06
N LYS A 158 -19.10 7.51 -7.46
CA LYS A 158 -18.96 7.79 -6.03
C LYS A 158 -20.13 7.17 -5.26
N VAL A 159 -20.06 5.86 -5.03
CA VAL A 159 -21.17 5.06 -4.52
C VAL A 159 -20.96 4.51 -3.11
N VAL A 160 -19.72 4.40 -2.63
CA VAL A 160 -19.43 3.82 -1.31
C VAL A 160 -19.38 4.93 -0.26
N PRO A 161 -20.23 4.91 0.79
CA PRO A 161 -20.21 5.92 1.83
C PRO A 161 -19.06 5.69 2.83
N LEU A 162 -18.37 6.76 3.22
CA LEU A 162 -17.39 6.77 4.30
C LEU A 162 -17.98 7.48 5.51
N TYR A 163 -17.90 6.88 6.70
CA TYR A 163 -18.47 7.44 7.93
C TYR A 163 -17.38 7.80 8.94
N GLU A 164 -17.64 8.88 9.69
CA GLU A 164 -16.76 9.34 10.75
C GLU A 164 -17.01 8.56 12.04
N ALA A 165 -15.93 8.07 12.67
CA ALA A 165 -15.97 7.07 13.71
C ALA A 165 -16.60 7.52 15.04
N VAL A 166 -16.67 8.82 15.32
CA VAL A 166 -17.17 9.35 16.59
C VAL A 166 -18.64 9.74 16.47
N SER A 167 -18.99 10.40 15.38
CA SER A 167 -20.29 11.00 15.11
C SER A 167 -21.20 10.13 14.26
N GLY A 168 -20.65 9.13 13.56
CA GLY A 168 -21.37 8.34 12.54
C GLY A 168 -21.78 9.16 11.32
N LYS A 169 -21.27 10.39 11.18
CA LYS A 169 -21.66 11.30 10.09
C LYS A 169 -21.00 10.85 8.79
N LEU A 170 -21.76 10.93 7.69
CA LEU A 170 -21.22 10.74 6.35
C LEU A 170 -20.14 11.80 6.05
N ILE A 171 -18.93 11.34 5.75
CA ILE A 171 -17.79 12.17 5.35
C ILE A 171 -17.86 12.50 3.86
N ALA A 172 -18.01 11.46 3.05
CA ALA A 172 -18.03 11.51 1.59
C ALA A 172 -18.64 10.22 1.02
N ARG A 173 -18.98 10.25 -0.27
CA ARG A 173 -19.12 9.03 -1.08
C ARG A 173 -17.93 8.94 -2.02
N VAL A 174 -17.35 7.76 -2.14
CA VAL A 174 -16.14 7.51 -2.92
C VAL A 174 -16.33 6.36 -3.90
N SER A 175 -15.37 6.19 -4.81
CA SER A 175 -15.34 5.04 -5.72
C SER A 175 -15.01 3.77 -4.93
N LYS A 176 -15.50 2.64 -5.43
CA LYS A 176 -15.25 1.34 -4.79
C LYS A 176 -13.74 1.04 -4.71
N SER A 177 -12.99 1.31 -5.77
CA SER A 177 -11.55 1.11 -5.81
C SER A 177 -10.80 1.99 -4.79
N PHE A 178 -11.20 3.26 -4.63
CA PHE A 178 -10.60 4.10 -3.58
C PHE A 178 -10.88 3.57 -2.18
N HIS A 179 -12.12 3.13 -1.92
CA HIS A 179 -12.46 2.57 -0.61
C HIS A 179 -11.63 1.31 -0.29
N GLU A 180 -11.47 0.40 -1.26
CA GLU A 180 -10.65 -0.81 -1.10
C GLU A 180 -9.18 -0.46 -0.79
N ASP A 181 -8.62 0.53 -1.47
CA ASP A 181 -7.25 1.01 -1.22
C ASP A 181 -7.13 1.74 0.12
N LEU A 182 -8.10 2.58 0.48
CA LEU A 182 -8.14 3.29 1.75
C LEU A 182 -8.13 2.31 2.94
N ASP A 183 -8.93 1.24 2.86
CA ASP A 183 -9.01 0.23 3.90
C ASP A 183 -7.71 -0.59 4.02
N MET A 184 -7.04 -0.81 2.90
CA MET A 184 -5.81 -1.60 2.81
C MET A 184 -4.58 -0.81 3.26
N GLU A 185 -4.43 0.43 2.79
CA GLU A 185 -3.32 1.32 3.13
C GLU A 185 -3.52 1.97 4.52
N GLY A 186 -4.74 1.97 5.07
CA GLY A 186 -5.08 2.51 6.38
C GLY A 186 -5.18 4.04 6.45
N THR A 187 -4.67 4.74 5.43
CA THR A 187 -4.82 6.20 5.28
C THR A 187 -5.12 6.54 3.82
N GLY A 188 -5.95 7.55 3.58
CA GLY A 188 -6.18 8.06 2.24
C GLY A 188 -6.53 9.54 2.20
N ARG A 189 -6.32 10.15 1.04
CA ARG A 189 -6.59 11.56 0.76
C ARG A 189 -7.75 11.68 -0.22
N LEU A 190 -8.77 12.44 0.15
CA LEU A 190 -9.89 12.78 -0.72
C LEU A 190 -9.48 13.84 -1.75
N VAL A 191 -10.21 13.93 -2.86
CA VAL A 191 -9.97 14.95 -3.90
C VAL A 191 -10.14 16.39 -3.40
N ASP A 192 -10.86 16.59 -2.31
CA ASP A 192 -11.02 17.89 -1.65
C ASP A 192 -9.90 18.22 -0.64
N GLY A 193 -8.88 17.34 -0.54
CA GLY A 193 -7.70 17.53 0.30
C GLY A 193 -7.84 17.03 1.73
N ARG A 194 -9.03 16.58 2.17
CA ARG A 194 -9.17 15.95 3.50
C ARG A 194 -8.39 14.65 3.54
N VAL A 195 -7.72 14.41 4.67
CA VAL A 195 -6.99 13.17 4.94
C VAL A 195 -7.79 12.32 5.92
N LEU A 196 -8.02 11.07 5.55
CA LEU A 196 -8.76 10.09 6.34
C LEU A 196 -7.82 9.01 6.81
N ASN A 197 -7.99 8.57 8.04
CA ASN A 197 -7.27 7.43 8.61
C ASN A 197 -8.29 6.44 9.15
N VAL A 198 -8.08 5.15 8.97
CA VAL A 198 -8.91 4.12 9.60
C VAL A 198 -8.89 4.31 11.12
N ALA A 199 -10.03 4.12 11.76
CA ALA A 199 -10.20 4.33 13.20
C ALA A 199 -10.71 3.07 13.90
N ASN A 200 -11.91 2.61 13.53
CA ASN A 200 -12.57 1.48 14.15
C ASN A 200 -13.02 0.47 13.10
N TYR A 201 -12.95 -0.82 13.42
CA TYR A 201 -13.54 -1.88 12.60
C TYR A 201 -14.80 -2.40 13.30
N VAL A 202 -15.97 -2.05 12.77
CA VAL A 202 -17.27 -2.36 13.36
C VAL A 202 -18.11 -3.12 12.35
N ASN A 203 -18.58 -4.32 12.71
CA ASN A 203 -19.44 -5.17 11.87
C ASN A 203 -18.87 -5.44 10.46
N GLY A 204 -17.56 -5.57 10.34
CA GLY A 204 -16.90 -5.85 9.05
C GLY A 204 -16.63 -4.62 8.18
N ILE A 205 -16.83 -3.40 8.71
CA ILE A 205 -16.67 -2.14 7.99
C ILE A 205 -15.75 -1.22 8.81
N TRP A 206 -14.86 -0.52 8.13
CA TRP A 206 -14.04 0.52 8.74
C TRP A 206 -14.81 1.84 8.85
N ASP A 207 -14.73 2.47 10.03
CA ASP A 207 -15.01 3.89 10.19
C ASP A 207 -13.70 4.68 10.22
N TYR A 208 -13.78 5.97 9.90
CA TYR A 208 -12.61 6.81 9.67
C TYR A 208 -12.55 8.00 10.63
N LYS A 209 -11.34 8.51 10.87
CA LYS A 209 -11.10 9.82 11.47
C LYS A 209 -10.56 10.78 10.41
N ILE A 210 -11.03 12.02 10.43
CA ILE A 210 -10.47 13.09 9.61
C ILE A 210 -9.24 13.64 10.33
N LEU A 211 -8.11 13.68 9.64
CA LEU A 211 -6.85 14.22 10.13
C LEU A 211 -6.66 15.68 9.69
N PRO A 212 -5.73 16.42 10.33
CA PRO A 212 -5.23 17.68 9.78
C PRO A 212 -4.78 17.54 8.32
N SER A 213 -4.99 18.57 7.50
CA SER A 213 -4.74 18.51 6.05
C SER A 213 -3.27 18.31 5.66
N ASP A 214 -2.34 18.65 6.57
CA ASP A 214 -0.90 18.46 6.41
C ASP A 214 -0.40 17.09 6.93
N ALA A 215 -1.28 16.28 7.52
CA ALA A 215 -0.96 14.93 7.97
C ALA A 215 -0.83 13.97 6.78
N PHE A 216 -0.03 12.93 6.97
CA PHE A 216 0.11 11.82 6.02
C PHE A 216 -0.44 10.50 6.58
N GLY A 217 -1.02 10.52 7.77
CA GLY A 217 -1.48 9.32 8.46
C GLY A 217 -1.05 9.33 9.92
N VAL A 218 -1.70 8.49 10.69
CA VAL A 218 -1.42 8.25 12.10
C VAL A 218 -1.34 6.75 12.30
N GLY A 219 -0.15 6.27 12.60
CA GLY A 219 0.12 4.87 12.92
C GLY A 219 -0.42 4.48 14.30
N ILE A 220 0.09 3.37 14.82
CA ILE A 220 -0.40 2.85 16.10
C ILE A 220 -0.14 3.81 17.26
N LEU A 221 -1.04 3.79 18.25
CA LEU A 221 -0.96 4.61 19.46
C LEU A 221 -0.87 6.13 19.22
N GLY A 222 -1.28 6.59 18.03
CA GLY A 222 -1.36 8.01 17.72
C GLY A 222 -0.09 8.61 17.11
N HIS A 223 0.91 7.78 16.76
CA HIS A 223 2.15 8.29 16.17
C HIS A 223 1.93 8.83 14.76
N ASN A 224 2.36 10.06 14.49
CA ASN A 224 2.29 10.68 13.17
C ASN A 224 3.22 9.96 12.18
N LEU A 225 2.71 9.69 10.98
CA LEU A 225 3.50 9.11 9.91
C LEU A 225 4.17 10.20 9.07
N HIS A 226 5.45 10.02 8.84
CA HIS A 226 6.31 10.95 8.11
C HIS A 226 6.96 10.22 6.94
N PRO A 227 6.74 10.69 5.68
CA PRO A 227 7.34 10.07 4.51
C PRO A 227 8.87 9.94 4.65
N TYR A 228 9.37 8.76 4.30
CA TYR A 228 10.77 8.35 4.42
C TYR A 228 11.33 8.38 5.85
N ARG A 229 10.47 8.48 6.86
CA ARG A 229 10.87 8.54 8.28
C ARG A 229 10.14 7.53 9.13
N SER A 230 8.93 7.15 8.79
CA SER A 230 8.17 6.18 9.57
C SER A 230 8.26 4.79 8.94
N VAL A 231 8.35 3.78 9.80
CA VAL A 231 8.30 2.37 9.39
C VAL A 231 7.28 1.58 10.19
N ALA A 232 6.62 0.64 9.51
CA ALA A 232 5.86 -0.42 10.15
C ALA A 232 6.78 -1.61 10.42
N VAL A 233 6.70 -2.18 11.61
CA VAL A 233 7.55 -3.31 12.05
C VAL A 233 6.75 -4.32 12.86
N ASP A 234 7.31 -5.53 12.97
CA ASP A 234 6.93 -6.48 14.01
C ASP A 234 7.68 -6.14 15.32
N PHE A 235 6.98 -5.55 16.29
CA PHE A 235 7.58 -5.17 17.57
C PHE A 235 8.00 -6.36 18.44
N GLU A 236 7.37 -7.52 18.30
CA GLU A 236 7.77 -8.71 19.04
C GLU A 236 9.12 -9.23 18.49
N HIS A 237 9.24 -9.30 17.16
CA HIS A 237 10.50 -9.63 16.51
C HIS A 237 11.60 -8.61 16.84
N LEU A 238 11.29 -7.32 16.75
CA LEU A 238 12.20 -6.22 17.10
C LEU A 238 12.71 -6.36 18.54
N CYS A 239 11.81 -6.70 19.47
CA CYS A 239 12.18 -6.92 20.86
C CYS A 239 13.22 -8.03 21.00
N LYS A 240 12.92 -9.21 20.42
CA LYS A 240 13.77 -10.40 20.53
C LYS A 240 15.14 -10.18 19.90
N GLN A 241 15.20 -9.56 18.72
CA GLN A 241 16.48 -9.23 18.06
C GLN A 241 17.28 -8.18 18.83
N GLY A 242 16.60 -7.22 19.47
CA GLY A 242 17.25 -6.23 20.33
C GLY A 242 17.75 -6.81 21.66
N GLY A 243 17.41 -8.05 22.00
CA GLY A 243 17.83 -8.71 23.23
C GLY A 243 17.27 -8.06 24.49
N PHE A 244 16.09 -7.44 24.41
CA PHE A 244 15.49 -6.76 25.56
C PHE A 244 14.95 -7.77 26.57
N SER A 245 15.11 -7.50 27.87
CA SER A 245 14.71 -8.42 28.94
C SER A 245 13.19 -8.53 29.14
N PHE A 246 12.39 -7.74 28.44
CA PHE A 246 10.93 -7.70 28.58
C PHE A 246 10.19 -8.36 27.41
N CYS A 247 10.89 -9.10 26.54
CA CYS A 247 10.27 -9.71 25.36
C CYS A 247 9.35 -10.91 25.66
N ASP A 248 9.31 -11.37 26.91
CA ASP A 248 8.35 -12.37 27.38
C ASP A 248 7.02 -11.74 27.85
N GLN A 249 6.90 -10.41 27.81
CA GLN A 249 5.66 -9.70 28.15
C GLN A 249 4.61 -9.82 27.02
N PRO A 250 3.32 -9.56 27.31
CA PRO A 250 2.30 -9.49 26.27
C PRO A 250 2.69 -8.51 25.15
N VAL A 251 2.36 -8.84 23.90
CA VAL A 251 2.69 -8.03 22.72
C VAL A 251 2.22 -6.57 22.84
N SER A 252 1.09 -6.34 23.51
CA SER A 252 0.60 -4.98 23.81
C SER A 252 1.58 -4.16 24.65
N GLU A 253 2.23 -4.78 25.64
CA GLU A 253 3.21 -4.13 26.51
C GLU A 253 4.56 -3.95 25.81
N ILE A 254 4.98 -4.93 25.00
CA ILE A 254 6.16 -4.80 24.14
C ILE A 254 5.99 -3.59 23.20
N LYS A 255 4.84 -3.51 22.51
CA LYS A 255 4.51 -2.40 21.62
C LYS A 255 4.57 -1.06 22.32
N LYS A 256 3.93 -0.91 23.49
CA LYS A 256 3.97 0.35 24.27
C LYS A 256 5.39 0.78 24.64
N ARG A 257 6.30 -0.15 24.87
CA ARG A 257 7.70 0.13 25.25
C ARG A 257 8.60 0.45 24.07
N LEU A 258 8.32 -0.11 22.89
CA LEU A 258 9.19 -0.01 21.72
C LEU A 258 8.62 0.90 20.62
N ILE A 259 7.34 1.27 20.65
CA ILE A 259 6.77 2.23 19.71
C ILE A 259 7.56 3.55 19.76
N GLY A 260 7.79 4.13 18.59
CA GLY A 260 8.65 5.28 18.40
C GLY A 260 10.14 4.98 18.40
N SER A 261 10.61 3.74 18.60
CA SER A 261 12.05 3.44 18.61
C SER A 261 12.76 3.99 17.38
N LEU A 262 13.88 4.67 17.59
CA LEU A 262 14.74 5.16 16.52
C LEU A 262 15.56 4.00 15.96
N LEU A 263 15.44 3.77 14.66
CA LEU A 263 16.23 2.80 13.92
C LEU A 263 17.23 3.51 13.02
N TYR A 264 18.42 2.94 12.89
CA TYR A 264 19.44 3.34 11.94
C TYR A 264 19.64 2.25 10.89
N MET A 265 19.51 2.62 9.63
CA MET A 265 19.70 1.78 8.45
C MET A 265 20.76 2.45 7.57
N PRO A 266 22.05 2.03 7.66
CA PRO A 266 23.16 2.72 6.99
C PRO A 266 22.95 2.89 5.49
N ARG A 267 22.28 1.91 4.85
CA ARG A 267 22.03 1.92 3.42
C ARG A 267 21.04 3.01 2.95
N LEU A 268 20.25 3.58 3.87
CA LEU A 268 19.41 4.73 3.55
C LEU A 268 20.20 6.05 3.59
N ARG A 269 21.39 6.08 4.22
CA ARG A 269 22.18 7.30 4.35
C ARG A 269 22.75 7.72 2.99
N GLY A 270 22.64 9.00 2.67
CA GLY A 270 23.18 9.56 1.43
C GLY A 270 22.23 9.47 0.23
N ILE A 271 21.08 8.82 0.38
CA ILE A 271 20.09 8.74 -0.69
C ILE A 271 19.45 10.13 -0.90
N PRO A 272 19.51 10.70 -2.11
CA PRO A 272 18.79 11.93 -2.42
C PRO A 272 17.28 11.68 -2.48
N LEU A 273 16.51 12.63 -1.94
CA LEU A 273 15.06 12.62 -1.94
C LEU A 273 14.51 13.60 -2.98
N GLY A 274 13.25 13.43 -3.37
CA GLY A 274 12.60 14.24 -4.42
C GLY A 274 12.60 15.74 -4.14
N ASN A 275 12.68 16.16 -2.87
CA ASN A 275 12.72 17.56 -2.44
C ASN A 275 14.15 18.13 -2.31
N GLY A 276 15.17 17.44 -2.83
CA GLY A 276 16.57 17.85 -2.77
C GLY A 276 17.24 17.64 -1.40
N LYS A 277 16.53 17.11 -0.40
CA LYS A 277 17.15 16.65 0.85
C LYS A 277 17.86 15.31 0.64
N VAL A 278 18.69 14.94 1.60
CA VAL A 278 19.42 13.68 1.62
C VAL A 278 19.02 12.93 2.88
N HIS A 279 18.69 11.66 2.73
CA HIS A 279 18.32 10.81 3.85
C HIS A 279 19.55 10.53 4.73
N ASP A 280 19.39 10.59 6.06
CA ASP A 280 20.50 10.50 7.03
C ASP A 280 20.73 9.08 7.58
N GLY A 281 19.84 8.15 7.23
CA GLY A 281 19.89 6.74 7.65
C GLY A 281 18.91 6.41 8.77
N TYR A 282 18.21 7.39 9.34
CA TYR A 282 17.36 7.18 10.51
C TYR A 282 15.86 7.16 10.19
N VAL A 283 15.16 6.22 10.80
CA VAL A 283 13.71 6.05 10.71
C VAL A 283 13.12 5.70 12.09
N CYS A 284 11.82 5.91 12.25
CA CYS A 284 11.06 5.74 13.48
C CYS A 284 10.12 4.54 13.32
N ALA A 285 10.23 3.56 14.21
CA ALA A 285 9.28 2.45 14.29
C ALA A 285 7.96 2.95 14.90
N GLN A 286 7.03 3.41 14.08
CA GLN A 286 5.82 4.13 14.50
C GLN A 286 4.52 3.43 14.10
N ASP A 287 4.62 2.31 13.40
CA ASP A 287 3.44 1.64 12.86
C ASP A 287 3.54 0.11 12.87
N VAL A 288 2.44 -0.54 12.52
CA VAL A 288 2.36 -1.99 12.27
C VAL A 288 1.48 -2.25 11.05
N GLY A 289 1.64 -3.39 10.41
CA GLY A 289 0.71 -3.84 9.37
C GLY A 289 0.35 -5.31 9.56
N GLY A 290 -0.84 -5.69 9.11
CA GLY A 290 -1.33 -7.07 9.25
C GLY A 290 -0.47 -8.13 8.56
N ALA A 291 0.35 -7.71 7.58
CA ALA A 291 1.29 -8.57 6.85
C ALA A 291 2.76 -8.25 7.16
N ILE A 292 3.04 -7.43 8.19
CA ILE A 292 4.38 -7.04 8.61
C ILE A 292 4.79 -7.92 9.79
N GLU A 293 5.52 -8.99 9.46
CA GLU A 293 5.91 -10.02 10.41
C GLU A 293 7.41 -10.30 10.33
N LEU A 294 7.99 -10.72 11.46
CA LEU A 294 9.39 -11.11 11.58
C LEU A 294 10.34 -9.99 11.11
N ASP A 295 11.24 -10.31 10.17
CA ASP A 295 12.27 -9.40 9.67
C ASP A 295 11.77 -8.49 8.53
N ARG A 296 10.46 -8.41 8.31
CA ARG A 296 9.89 -7.45 7.35
C ARG A 296 9.80 -6.06 7.98
N VAL A 297 10.16 -5.05 7.20
CA VAL A 297 9.94 -3.64 7.53
C VAL A 297 9.20 -2.98 6.39
N ASP A 298 8.13 -2.23 6.67
CA ASP A 298 7.44 -1.45 5.65
C ASP A 298 7.82 0.01 5.80
N ILE A 299 8.44 0.62 4.80
CA ILE A 299 8.88 2.02 4.86
C ILE A 299 7.78 2.90 4.27
N PHE A 300 7.32 3.86 5.05
CA PHE A 300 6.29 4.79 4.61
C PHE A 300 6.89 5.80 3.62
N VAL A 301 6.32 5.90 2.41
CA VAL A 301 6.85 6.80 1.36
C VAL A 301 5.91 7.95 1.00
N GLY A 302 4.82 8.13 1.74
CA GLY A 302 3.86 9.20 1.49
C GLY A 302 2.93 8.91 0.31
N PRO A 303 2.54 9.89 -0.52
CA PRO A 303 1.48 9.74 -1.53
C PRO A 303 1.91 9.09 -2.85
N ILE A 304 3.21 9.00 -3.15
CA ILE A 304 3.69 8.57 -4.46
C ILE A 304 3.69 7.04 -4.61
N GLY A 305 3.81 6.32 -3.50
CA GLY A 305 4.01 4.88 -3.52
C GLY A 305 5.40 4.48 -4.01
N GLY A 306 5.52 3.26 -4.49
CA GLY A 306 6.75 2.68 -5.01
C GLY A 306 6.95 1.23 -4.57
N GLY A 307 7.81 0.49 -5.27
CA GLY A 307 8.24 -0.86 -4.87
C GLY A 307 7.30 -1.99 -5.27
N ASN A 308 6.12 -1.66 -5.79
CA ASN A 308 5.20 -2.63 -6.38
C ASN A 308 5.42 -2.67 -7.90
N PRO A 309 6.10 -3.70 -8.45
CA PRO A 309 6.41 -3.81 -9.88
C PRO A 309 5.18 -4.06 -10.75
N TYR A 310 3.99 -4.16 -10.15
CA TYR A 310 2.72 -4.34 -10.84
C TYR A 310 1.93 -3.04 -10.99
N LEU A 311 2.40 -1.92 -10.44
CA LEU A 311 1.87 -0.59 -10.75
C LEU A 311 2.39 -0.08 -12.09
N LYS A 312 1.84 1.01 -12.64
CA LYS A 312 2.43 1.71 -13.79
C LYS A 312 3.86 2.12 -13.47
N GLU A 313 4.77 2.08 -14.45
CA GLU A 313 6.22 2.34 -14.28
C GLU A 313 6.52 3.57 -13.40
N CYS A 314 5.82 4.68 -13.62
CA CYS A 314 5.93 5.91 -12.85
C CYS A 314 5.57 5.81 -11.34
N ARG A 315 4.95 4.71 -10.90
CA ARG A 315 4.59 4.38 -9.51
C ARG A 315 5.32 3.14 -9.00
N GLN A 316 6.20 2.54 -9.81
CA GLN A 316 7.00 1.39 -9.38
C GLN A 316 8.24 1.82 -8.59
N SER A 317 8.68 3.08 -8.73
CA SER A 317 9.85 3.61 -8.04
C SER A 317 9.50 4.68 -7.01
N ASN A 318 10.47 4.95 -6.15
CA ASN A 318 10.51 6.07 -5.21
C ASN A 318 11.99 6.42 -4.95
N PRO A 319 12.29 7.55 -4.29
CA PRO A 319 13.66 7.97 -4.07
C PRO A 319 14.55 6.94 -3.37
N LEU A 320 14.02 6.10 -2.48
CA LEU A 320 14.79 5.04 -1.84
C LEU A 320 15.15 3.93 -2.83
N ILE A 321 14.21 3.55 -3.70
CA ILE A 321 14.44 2.57 -4.78
C ILE A 321 15.44 3.11 -5.80
N ASP A 322 15.27 4.36 -6.23
CA ASP A 322 16.20 5.05 -7.13
C ASP A 322 17.59 5.18 -6.50
N GLY A 323 17.65 5.33 -5.17
CA GLY A 323 18.86 5.29 -4.35
C GLY A 323 19.46 3.90 -4.13
N GLY A 324 18.92 2.85 -4.76
CA GLY A 324 19.45 1.49 -4.72
C GLY A 324 18.97 0.62 -3.56
N VAL A 325 17.90 1.02 -2.85
CA VAL A 325 17.19 0.16 -1.91
C VAL A 325 16.29 -0.79 -2.68
N GLN A 326 16.55 -2.08 -2.59
CA GLN A 326 15.75 -3.07 -3.31
C GLN A 326 14.55 -3.49 -2.45
N CYS A 327 13.36 -3.37 -3.02
CA CYS A 327 12.11 -3.81 -2.39
C CYS A 327 11.99 -5.34 -2.38
N LEU A 328 11.40 -5.90 -1.32
CA LEU A 328 10.74 -7.20 -1.39
C LEU A 328 9.48 -7.08 -2.24
N VAL A 329 9.41 -7.86 -3.31
CA VAL A 329 8.23 -7.94 -4.17
C VAL A 329 7.39 -9.16 -3.82
N PRO A 330 6.09 -9.20 -4.15
CA PRO A 330 5.23 -10.35 -3.84
C PRO A 330 5.75 -11.73 -4.27
N THR A 331 6.54 -11.82 -5.35
CA THR A 331 7.17 -13.10 -5.73
C THR A 331 8.26 -13.55 -4.76
N ASP A 332 8.83 -12.65 -3.97
CA ASP A 332 9.74 -12.97 -2.87
C ASP A 332 8.98 -13.52 -1.64
N TRP A 333 7.66 -13.31 -1.55
CA TRP A 333 6.83 -13.75 -0.41
C TRP A 333 6.58 -15.27 -0.38
N ARG A 334 7.05 -16.02 -1.40
CA ARG A 334 7.00 -17.50 -1.47
C ARG A 334 7.66 -18.21 -0.28
N THR A 335 8.28 -17.45 0.63
CA THR A 335 8.94 -17.94 1.84
C THR A 335 8.03 -17.93 3.07
N TYR A 336 6.78 -17.50 2.96
CA TYR A 336 5.78 -17.47 4.04
C TYR A 336 4.53 -18.24 3.61
N GLU A 337 4.11 -19.23 4.40
CA GLU A 337 2.82 -19.91 4.23
C GLU A 337 1.90 -19.52 5.38
N ALA A 338 0.62 -19.31 5.09
CA ALA A 338 -0.39 -19.24 6.14
C ALA A 338 -0.37 -20.57 6.92
N ASN A 339 -0.23 -20.49 8.23
CA ASN A 339 -0.21 -21.59 9.18
C ASN A 339 -1.32 -21.39 10.20
N GLY A 340 -2.55 -21.44 9.70
CA GLY A 340 -3.77 -21.27 10.47
C GLY A 340 -4.05 -19.83 10.84
N PHE A 341 -4.98 -19.64 11.78
CA PHE A 341 -5.44 -18.35 12.26
C PHE A 341 -5.16 -18.21 13.76
N ASP A 342 -4.98 -16.99 14.25
CA ASP A 342 -5.02 -16.70 15.68
C ASP A 342 -6.44 -16.71 16.22
N ASP A 343 -6.57 -16.58 17.54
CA ASP A 343 -7.87 -16.60 18.22
C ASP A 343 -8.76 -15.40 17.83
N ALA A 344 -8.16 -14.38 17.18
CA ALA A 344 -8.84 -13.23 16.60
C ALA A 344 -9.17 -13.42 15.10
N GLY A 345 -8.95 -14.61 14.53
CA GLY A 345 -9.21 -14.91 13.13
C GLY A 345 -8.23 -14.27 12.15
N LYS A 346 -7.05 -13.84 12.61
CA LYS A 346 -5.99 -13.32 11.72
C LYS A 346 -5.10 -14.46 11.24
N PRO A 347 -4.73 -14.50 9.94
CA PRO A 347 -3.82 -15.51 9.45
C PRO A 347 -2.48 -15.41 10.19
N LYS A 348 -1.97 -16.52 10.70
CA LYS A 348 -0.60 -16.64 11.21
C LYS A 348 0.28 -17.05 10.06
N PHE A 349 1.34 -16.34 9.72
CA PHE A 349 2.27 -16.83 8.71
C PHE A 349 3.45 -17.55 9.35
N LYS A 350 3.85 -18.67 8.75
CA LYS A 350 5.06 -19.42 9.11
C LYS A 350 6.03 -19.33 7.95
N ARG A 351 7.28 -18.99 8.25
CA ARG A 351 8.36 -19.03 7.26
C ARG A 351 8.62 -20.49 6.86
N THR A 352 8.46 -20.83 5.59
CA THR A 352 8.47 -22.25 5.15
C THR A 352 9.76 -22.72 4.54
N LYS A 353 10.64 -21.79 4.15
CA LYS A 353 12.00 -22.09 3.69
C LYS A 353 12.99 -21.00 4.11
N GLU A 354 13.71 -21.24 5.19
CA GLU A 354 14.74 -20.33 5.72
C GLU A 354 15.92 -20.12 4.75
N PHE A 355 16.15 -21.07 3.84
CA PHE A 355 17.35 -21.13 2.99
C PHE A 355 17.24 -20.34 1.66
N GLU A 356 16.09 -20.36 0.98
CA GLU A 356 15.90 -19.65 -0.31
C GLU A 356 15.85 -18.11 -0.14
N TYR A 357 15.40 -17.64 1.04
CA TYR A 357 15.32 -16.23 1.39
C TYR A 357 16.71 -15.56 1.50
N ARG A 358 17.70 -16.26 2.08
CA ARG A 358 19.03 -15.70 2.34
C ARG A 358 19.89 -15.56 1.07
N VAL A 359 19.63 -16.35 0.02
CA VAL A 359 20.45 -16.34 -1.21
C VAL A 359 20.05 -15.20 -2.15
N TYR A 360 18.76 -14.89 -2.30
CA TYR A 360 18.28 -13.77 -3.12
C TYR A 360 18.05 -12.47 -2.33
N GLY A 361 17.79 -12.58 -1.03
CA GLY A 361 17.48 -11.45 -0.15
C GLY A 361 18.70 -10.67 0.33
N ALA A 362 19.92 -11.20 0.28
CA ALA A 362 21.11 -10.52 0.82
C ALA A 362 21.38 -9.14 0.19
N LYS A 363 20.99 -8.93 -1.07
CA LYS A 363 21.10 -7.61 -1.74
C LYS A 363 19.96 -6.64 -1.38
N LYS A 364 18.85 -7.17 -0.89
CA LYS A 364 17.61 -6.46 -0.51
C LYS A 364 17.56 -6.11 0.98
N ALA A 365 18.26 -6.88 1.80
CA ALA A 365 18.38 -6.66 3.23
C ALA A 365 18.96 -5.28 3.54
N LEU A 366 18.32 -4.63 4.52
CA LEU A 366 18.80 -3.45 5.22
C LEU A 366 19.39 -3.92 6.55
N GLU A 367 20.71 -3.80 6.67
CA GLU A 367 21.33 -3.87 7.98
C GLU A 367 20.69 -2.79 8.86
N THR A 368 20.15 -3.22 10.00
CA THR A 368 19.35 -2.35 10.84
C THR A 368 19.85 -2.40 12.28
N TYR A 369 19.84 -1.24 12.91
CA TYR A 369 20.22 -1.04 14.29
C TYR A 369 19.09 -0.32 15.02
N ILE A 370 18.82 -0.69 16.26
CA ILE A 370 18.03 0.15 17.17
C ILE A 370 18.98 1.07 17.94
N VAL A 371 18.67 2.37 17.97
CA VAL A 371 19.42 3.37 18.73
C VAL A 371 18.89 3.35 20.15
N LYS A 372 19.73 2.95 21.12
CA LYS A 372 19.29 2.80 22.50
C LYS A 372 18.78 4.12 23.06
N ASN A 373 17.72 4.02 23.88
CA ASN A 373 17.11 5.14 24.60
C ASN A 373 16.75 6.34 23.70
N SER A 374 16.51 6.10 22.41
CA SER A 374 16.18 7.13 21.44
C SER A 374 14.83 6.81 20.81
N PHE A 375 13.90 7.74 20.96
CA PHE A 375 12.52 7.58 20.52
C PHE A 375 12.08 8.81 19.74
N CYS A 376 11.29 8.58 18.70
CA CYS A 376 10.57 9.62 18.00
C CYS A 376 9.30 9.99 18.77
N LYS A 377 8.89 11.25 18.63
CA LYS A 377 7.67 11.78 19.22
C LYS A 377 6.44 11.02 18.69
N PRO A 378 5.36 10.97 19.48
CA PRO A 378 4.01 10.73 18.98
C PRO A 378 3.66 11.72 17.88
#